data_AF-A0A4Q2TWL1-F1
#
_entry.id   AF-A0A4Q2TWL1-F1
#
_cell.length_a   1.000
_cell.length_b   1.000
_cell.length_c   1.000
_cell.angle_alpha   90.00
_cell.angle_beta   90.00
_cell.angle_gamma   90.00
#
_symmetry.space_group_name_H-M   'P 1'
#
loop_
_entity.id
_entity.type
_entity.pdbx_description
1 polymer ?
#
loop_
_entity_poly.entity_id
_entity_poly.type
_entity_poly.pdbx_seq_one_letter_code
_entity_poly.pdbx_strand_id
1 'polypeptide(L)'
;RLDEVYAAYAEPDADFDQLAAEQAELEATIAAAASSGADDIDHQMEIAADALRLPPWDAVIGPLSGGEKRRVALCRLLLSKPDMLLL
;
A
#
# COMPACT_ATOMS: atom_id res chain seq x y z
N ARG A 1 -17.01 1.15 -13.37
CA ARG A 1 -17.93 0.19 -12.72
C ARG A 1 -18.61 0.77 -11.48
N LEU A 2 -17.92 1.19 -10.40
CA LEU A 2 -18.60 1.88 -9.28
C LEU A 2 -19.37 3.14 -9.74
N ASP A 3 -18.78 3.92 -10.65
CA ASP A 3 -19.45 5.09 -11.25
C ASP A 3 -20.74 4.74 -12.02
N GLU A 4 -20.82 3.52 -12.59
CA GLU A 4 -22.01 3.05 -13.30
C GLU A 4 -23.13 2.70 -12.30
N VAL A 5 -22.78 2.16 -11.12
CA VAL A 5 -23.73 1.91 -10.02
C VAL A 5 -24.28 3.24 -9.50
N TYR A 6 -23.42 4.26 -9.33
CA TYR A 6 -23.88 5.60 -8.96
C TYR A 6 -24.79 6.25 -10.01
N ALA A 7 -24.51 6.04 -11.30
CA ALA A 7 -25.38 6.52 -12.36
C ALA A 7 -26.76 5.81 -12.35
N ALA A 8 -26.79 4.51 -12.06
CA ALA A 8 -28.01 3.71 -12.02
C ALA A 8 -28.98 4.12 -10.89
N TYR A 9 -28.48 4.71 -9.80
CA TYR A 9 -29.33 5.27 -8.74
C TYR A 9 -30.26 6.40 -9.21
N ALA A 10 -29.97 7.04 -10.35
CA ALA A 10 -30.78 8.11 -10.91
C ALA A 10 -31.96 7.61 -11.76
N GLU A 11 -32.04 6.31 -12.04
CA GLU A 11 -33.11 5.74 -12.88
C GLU A 11 -34.44 5.63 -12.11
N PRO A 12 -35.59 5.92 -12.75
CA PRO A 12 -36.90 5.97 -12.07
C PRO A 12 -37.37 4.63 -11.48
N ASP A 13 -36.87 3.52 -12.03
CA ASP A 13 -37.19 2.13 -11.67
C ASP A 13 -36.00 1.40 -11.03
N ALA A 14 -35.03 2.15 -10.49
CA ALA A 14 -33.85 1.60 -9.85
C ALA A 14 -34.19 0.67 -8.67
N ASP A 15 -33.57 -0.51 -8.67
CA ASP A 15 -33.60 -1.42 -7.53
C ASP A 15 -32.53 -1.00 -6.51
N PHE A 16 -32.95 -0.18 -5.54
CA PHE A 16 -32.05 0.37 -4.53
C PHE A 16 -31.38 -0.69 -3.65
N ASP A 17 -32.04 -1.82 -3.41
CA ASP A 17 -31.49 -2.90 -2.56
C ASP A 17 -30.38 -3.63 -3.30
N GLN A 18 -30.58 -3.92 -4.59
CA GLN A 18 -29.55 -4.53 -5.43
C GLN A 18 -28.36 -3.58 -5.64
N LEU A 19 -28.61 -2.30 -5.94
CA LEU A 19 -27.56 -1.31 -6.15
C LEU A 19 -26.74 -1.08 -4.88
N ALA A 20 -27.38 -1.08 -3.71
CA ALA A 20 -26.67 -0.92 -2.42
C ALA A 20 -25.76 -2.12 -2.14
N ALA A 21 -26.19 -3.34 -2.46
CA ALA A 21 -25.36 -4.53 -2.33
C ALA A 21 -24.15 -4.50 -3.27
N GLU A 22 -24.35 -4.17 -4.56
CA GLU A 22 -23.26 -4.06 -5.54
C GLU A 22 -22.28 -2.93 -5.17
N GLN A 23 -22.79 -1.78 -4.72
CA GLN A 23 -21.96 -0.68 -4.22
C GLN A 23 -21.08 -1.13 -3.05
N ALA A 24 -21.66 -1.78 -2.04
CA ALA A 24 -20.92 -2.22 -0.86
C ALA A 24 -19.78 -3.19 -1.19
N GLU A 25 -20.01 -4.14 -2.11
CA GLU A 25 -18.97 -5.07 -2.57
C GLU A 25 -17.85 -4.37 -3.34
N LEU A 26 -18.19 -3.44 -4.24
CA LEU A 26 -17.22 -2.69 -5.03
C LEU A 26 -16.39 -1.75 -4.15
N GLU A 27 -17.02 -1.05 -3.21
CA GLU A 27 -16.32 -0.18 -2.25
C GLU A 27 -15.42 -0.99 -1.32
N ALA A 28 -15.85 -2.15 -0.83
CA ALA A 28 -15.01 -3.04 -0.03
C ALA A 28 -13.78 -3.52 -0.82
N THR A 29 -13.97 -3.86 -2.09
CA THR A 29 -12.88 -4.26 -3.00
C THR A 29 -11.93 -3.10 -3.27
N ILE A 30 -12.44 -1.90 -3.49
CA ILE A 30 -11.63 -0.69 -3.70
C ILE A 30 -10.86 -0.34 -2.43
N ALA A 31 -11.46 -0.44 -1.24
CA ALA A 31 -10.77 -0.21 0.02
C ALA A 31 -9.65 -1.24 0.26
N ALA A 32 -9.89 -2.52 -0.08
CA ALA A 32 -8.86 -3.56 -0.06
C ALA A 32 -7.75 -3.31 -1.11
N ALA A 33 -8.11 -2.78 -2.29
CA ALA A 33 -7.16 -2.42 -3.34
C ALA A 33 -6.32 -1.18 -2.97
N ALA A 34 -6.94 -0.17 -2.35
CA ALA A 34 -6.29 1.05 -1.87
C ALA A 34 -5.26 0.73 -0.76
N SER A 35 -5.54 -0.28 0.06
CA SER A 35 -4.58 -0.79 1.06
C SER A 35 -3.48 -1.69 0.46
N SER A 36 -3.51 -2.01 -0.83
CA SER A 36 -2.53 -2.89 -1.50
C SER A 36 -1.52 -2.22 -2.44
N GLY A 37 -1.43 -0.89 -2.46
CA GLY A 37 -0.10 -0.25 -2.52
C GLY A 37 0.44 0.21 -3.88
N ALA A 38 -0.04 1.35 -4.38
CA ALA A 38 0.76 2.20 -5.29
C ALA A 38 1.07 3.55 -4.64
N ASP A 39 0.04 4.26 -4.15
CA ASP A 39 0.20 5.57 -3.48
C ASP A 39 0.84 5.47 -2.08
N ASP A 40 0.86 4.28 -1.50
CA ASP A 40 1.35 4.02 -0.14
C ASP A 40 2.83 3.60 -0.11
N ILE A 41 3.41 3.14 -1.23
CA ILE A 41 4.78 2.56 -1.21
C ILE A 41 5.83 3.63 -0.92
N ASP A 42 5.79 4.77 -1.60
CA ASP A 42 6.77 5.84 -1.38
C ASP A 42 6.67 6.37 0.05
N HIS A 43 5.45 6.51 0.58
CA HIS A 43 5.25 6.94 1.96
C HIS A 43 5.74 5.90 2.98
N GLN A 44 5.43 4.62 2.77
CA GLN A 44 5.94 3.52 3.58
C GLN A 44 7.47 3.44 3.54
N MET A 45 8.08 3.70 2.38
CA MET A 45 9.53 3.72 2.21
C MET A 45 10.17 4.85 3.02
N GLU A 46 9.60 6.05 3.00
CA GLU A 46 10.08 7.18 3.82
C GLU A 46 9.96 6.90 5.33
N ILE A 47 8.81 6.36 5.77
CA ILE A 47 8.61 5.98 7.19
C ILE A 47 9.63 4.91 7.61
N ALA A 48 9.83 3.88 6.78
CA ALA A 48 10.78 2.81 7.07
C ALA A 48 12.23 3.32 7.07
N ALA A 49 12.57 4.25 6.17
CA ALA A 49 13.87 4.86 6.09
C ALA A 49 14.21 5.66 7.36
N ASP A 50 13.26 6.46 7.85
CA ASP A 50 13.42 7.21 9.10
C ASP A 50 13.52 6.27 10.31
N ALA A 51 12.61 5.29 10.42
CA ALA A 51 12.59 4.33 11.52
C ALA A 51 13.90 3.54 11.65
N LEU A 52 14.50 3.16 10.52
CA LEU A 52 15.76 2.44 10.46
C LEU A 52 16.99 3.35 10.35
N ARG A 53 16.82 4.68 10.39
CA ARG A 53 17.89 5.67 10.22
C ARG A 53 18.79 5.32 9.04
N LEU A 54 18.17 5.14 7.88
CA LEU A 54 18.89 4.82 6.66
C LEU A 54 19.74 6.02 6.21
N PRO A 55 20.85 5.76 5.51
CA PRO A 55 21.56 6.82 4.80
C PRO A 55 20.67 7.43 3.71
N PRO A 56 21.05 8.60 3.16
CA PRO A 56 20.34 9.22 2.03
C PRO A 56 20.09 8.24 0.88
N TRP A 57 18.98 8.42 0.16
CA TRP A 57 18.57 7.53 -0.94
C TRP A 57 19.59 7.43 -2.08
N ASP A 58 20.37 8.48 -2.29
CA ASP A 58 21.44 8.58 -3.29
C ASP A 58 22.82 8.12 -2.77
N ALA A 59 22.91 7.66 -1.51
CA ALA A 59 24.15 7.24 -0.92
C ALA A 59 24.74 6.00 -1.62
N VAL A 60 26.03 6.07 -1.94
CA VAL A 60 26.77 4.93 -2.49
C VAL A 60 26.96 3.88 -1.40
N ILE A 61 26.60 2.62 -1.67
CA ILE A 61 26.66 1.53 -0.68
C ILE A 61 28.10 1.20 -0.23
N GLY A 62 29.07 1.26 -1.14
CA GLY A 62 30.48 0.92 -0.89
C GLY A 62 31.07 1.51 0.40
N PRO A 63 31.06 2.85 0.58
CA PRO A 63 31.64 3.53 1.74
C PRO A 63 30.83 3.42 3.05
N LEU A 64 29.60 2.92 3.02
CA LEU A 64 28.78 2.80 4.22
C LEU A 64 29.42 1.87 5.28
N SER A 65 29.24 2.21 6.55
CA SER A 65 29.62 1.36 7.67
C SER A 65 28.87 0.03 7.67
N GLY A 66 29.40 -0.98 8.37
CA GLY A 66 28.72 -2.28 8.49
C GLY A 66 27.33 -2.17 9.14
N GLY A 67 27.16 -1.23 10.08
CA GLY A 67 25.87 -0.96 10.72
C GLY A 67 24.84 -0.38 9.75
N GLU A 68 25.24 0.59 8.92
CA GLU A 68 24.38 1.17 7.88
C GLU A 68 23.98 0.13 6.83
N LYS A 69 24.95 -0.67 6.34
CA LYS A 69 24.69 -1.76 5.39
C LYS A 69 23.69 -2.78 5.96
N ARG A 70 23.79 -3.11 7.25
CA ARG A 70 22.85 -4.00 7.94
C ARG A 70 21.44 -3.39 7.98
N ARG A 71 21.31 -2.10 8.31
CA ARG A 71 19.99 -1.42 8.36
C ARG A 71 19.35 -1.32 6.98
N VAL A 72 20.12 -1.02 5.93
CA VAL A 72 19.64 -1.04 4.54
C VAL A 72 19.15 -2.43 4.13
N ALA A 73 19.94 -3.48 4.44
CA ALA A 73 19.56 -4.85 4.15
C ALA A 73 18.29 -5.29 4.91
N LEU A 74 18.15 -4.88 6.17
CA LEU A 74 16.95 -5.13 6.98
C LEU A 74 15.73 -4.43 6.40
N CYS A 75 15.85 -3.16 6.00
CA CYS A 75 14.75 -2.43 5.35
C CYS A 75 14.23 -3.17 4.11
N ARG A 76 15.16 -3.58 3.23
CA ARG A 76 14.82 -4.37 2.04
C ARG A 76 14.08 -5.67 2.38
N LEU A 77 14.51 -6.34 3.44
CA LEU A 77 13.91 -7.59 3.88
C LEU A 77 12.50 -7.37 4.45
N LEU A 78 12.28 -6.32 5.24
CA LEU A 78 10.95 -5.97 5.74
C LEU A 78 9.98 -5.59 4.60
N LEU A 79 10.45 -4.84 3.61
CA LEU A 79 9.65 -4.46 2.43
C LEU A 79 9.26 -5.65 1.55
N SER A 80 10.02 -6.75 1.59
CA SER A 80 9.65 -7.99 0.90
C SER A 80 8.45 -8.73 1.54
N LYS A 81 7.90 -8.20 2.65
CA LYS A 81 6.75 -8.74 3.39
C LYS A 81 6.85 -10.26 3.62
N PRO A 82 7.95 -10.74 4.23
CA PRO A 82 8.10 -12.18 4.51
C PRO A 82 7.08 -12.62 5.57
N ASP A 83 6.50 -13.80 5.40
CA ASP A 83 5.58 -14.38 6.39
C ASP A 83 6.26 -14.68 7.74
N MET A 84 7.58 -14.91 7.72
CA MET A 84 8.38 -15.15 8.91
C MET A 84 9.80 -14.60 8.71
N LEU A 85 10.29 -13.91 9.74
CA LEU A 85 11.63 -13.32 9.76
C LEU A 85 12.43 -13.84 10.96
N LEU A 86 13.65 -14.32 10.71
CA LEU A 86 14.61 -14.73 11.75
C LEU A 86 15.76 -13.72 11.79
N LEU A 87 16.02 -13.18 12.98
CA LEU A 87 17.01 -12.12 13.24
C LEU A 87 18.12 -12.59 14.18
#